data_AF-A0A9W9LF92-F1
#
_entry.id   AF-A0A9W9LF92-F1
#
_cell.length_a   1.000
_cell.length_b   1.000
_cell.length_c   1.000
_cell.angle_alpha   90.00
_cell.angle_beta   90.00
_cell.angle_gamma   90.00
#
_symmetry.space_group_name_H-M   'P 1'
#
loop_
_entity.id
_entity.type
_entity.pdbx_description
1 polymer ?
#
loop_
_entity_poly.entity_id
_entity_poly.type
_entity_poly.pdbx_seq_one_letter_code
_entity_poly.pdbx_strand_id
1 'polypeptide(L)'
;MQDMLTLMRSPMDTKDPSARDVISALGDCVANHERGRLLEIPNINLEVLQRPVSGNRDYMHELESLHKAIILYSWLSFRFGGMFTDRTLAAHVKELVEERLMRALTEFSSNKKLRKDASLKRQIALQKQLLEQGHASAEETPEPAKTDGLESPVDLSEGSPESSFEKEDPSEEASSTDATRDWSEGYAETHLPEADSPDVK
;
A
#
# COMPACT_ATOMS: atom_id res chain seq x y z
N MET A 1 -20.76 23.91 20.42
CA MET A 1 -20.84 24.19 18.96
C MET A 1 -19.46 24.16 18.30
N GLN A 2 -18.43 24.74 18.92
CA GLN A 2 -17.05 24.73 18.42
C GLN A 2 -16.47 23.31 18.24
N ASP A 3 -16.75 22.39 19.16
CA ASP A 3 -16.21 21.02 19.11
C ASP A 3 -16.77 20.24 17.91
N MET A 4 -18.06 20.39 17.64
CA MET A 4 -18.71 19.80 16.46
C MET A 4 -18.07 20.31 15.15
N LEU A 5 -17.86 21.63 15.03
CA LEU A 5 -17.18 22.20 13.85
C LEU A 5 -15.74 21.70 13.72
N THR A 6 -15.08 21.42 14.84
CA THR A 6 -13.73 20.86 14.85
C THR A 6 -13.75 19.41 14.38
N LEU A 7 -14.65 18.57 14.90
CA LEU A 7 -14.82 17.18 14.45
C LEU A 7 -15.14 17.09 12.95
N MET A 8 -16.02 17.95 12.44
CA MET A 8 -16.37 18.00 11.01
C MET A 8 -15.19 18.37 10.09
N ARG A 9 -14.12 18.95 10.63
CA ARG A 9 -12.88 19.27 9.89
C ARG A 9 -11.83 18.17 9.99
N SER A 10 -12.08 17.12 10.77
CA SER A 10 -11.12 16.04 10.98
C SER A 10 -11.01 15.16 9.73
N PRO A 11 -9.82 14.59 9.47
CA PRO A 11 -9.64 13.65 8.36
C PRO A 11 -10.33 12.34 8.68
N MET A 12 -11.50 12.11 8.09
CA MET A 12 -12.34 10.93 8.33
C MET A 12 -12.48 10.10 7.06
N ASP A 13 -12.32 8.78 7.20
CA ASP A 13 -12.74 7.83 6.17
C ASP A 13 -14.14 7.32 6.51
N THR A 14 -15.13 7.67 5.70
CA THR A 14 -16.53 7.30 5.92
C THR A 14 -16.95 6.07 5.12
N LYS A 15 -16.07 5.54 4.25
CA LYS A 15 -16.38 4.40 3.39
C LYS A 15 -16.24 3.08 4.15
N ASP A 16 -15.25 2.99 5.02
CA ASP A 16 -15.00 1.81 5.84
C ASP A 16 -15.92 1.80 7.07
N PRO A 17 -16.73 0.75 7.30
CA PRO A 17 -17.54 0.65 8.51
C PRO A 17 -16.70 0.68 9.79
N SER A 18 -15.51 0.08 9.80
CA SER A 18 -14.64 0.08 10.98
C SER A 18 -14.15 1.48 11.34
N ALA A 19 -13.82 2.28 10.32
CA ALA A 19 -13.43 3.68 10.51
C ALA A 19 -14.57 4.53 11.09
N ARG A 20 -15.82 4.28 10.67
CA ARG A 20 -17.00 4.95 11.25
C ARG A 20 -17.19 4.61 12.72
N ASP A 21 -16.95 3.36 13.12
CA ASP A 21 -17.09 2.93 14.51
C ASP A 21 -16.02 3.60 15.40
N VAL A 22 -14.79 3.77 14.87
CA VAL A 22 -13.73 4.54 15.53
C VAL A 22 -14.11 6.03 15.64
N ILE A 23 -14.63 6.62 14.57
CA ILE A 23 -15.08 8.02 14.56
C ILE A 23 -16.18 8.23 15.61
N SER A 24 -17.15 7.32 15.69
CA SER A 24 -18.22 7.37 16.69
C SER A 24 -17.63 7.32 18.10
N ALA A 25 -16.76 6.34 18.38
CA ALA A 25 -16.14 6.20 19.69
C ALA A 25 -15.34 7.45 20.11
N LEU A 26 -14.56 8.04 19.19
CA LEU A 26 -13.82 9.29 19.45
C LEU A 26 -14.77 10.47 19.65
N GLY A 27 -15.87 10.53 18.90
CA GLY A 27 -16.92 11.53 19.06
C GLY A 27 -17.61 11.44 20.42
N ASP A 28 -17.89 10.22 20.88
CA ASP A 28 -18.48 9.94 22.19
C ASP A 28 -17.54 10.36 23.33
N CYS A 29 -16.24 10.11 23.21
CA CYS A 29 -15.25 10.64 24.17
C CYS A 29 -15.30 12.17 24.27
N VAL A 30 -15.44 12.86 23.14
CA VAL A 30 -15.56 14.33 23.10
C VAL A 30 -16.89 14.80 23.70
N ALA A 31 -17.99 14.10 23.40
CA ALA A 31 -19.32 14.46 23.89
C ALA A 31 -19.47 14.27 25.41
N ASN A 32 -18.90 13.20 25.94
CA ASN A 32 -18.96 12.86 27.37
C ASN A 32 -17.82 13.47 28.19
N HIS A 33 -16.86 14.15 27.54
CA HIS A 33 -15.68 14.73 28.17
C HIS A 33 -14.84 13.69 28.93
N GLU A 34 -14.75 12.49 28.36
CA GLU A 34 -13.99 11.37 28.92
C GLU A 34 -12.54 11.41 28.46
N ARG A 35 -11.65 10.78 29.25
CA ARG A 35 -10.25 10.63 28.88
C ARG A 35 -10.16 9.58 27.77
N GLY A 36 -9.96 10.04 26.53
CA GLY A 36 -9.70 9.18 25.38
C GLY A 36 -8.25 8.71 25.38
N ARG A 37 -7.87 7.81 26.29
CA ARG A 37 -6.56 7.15 26.22
C ARG A 37 -6.52 6.21 25.03
N LEU A 38 -5.39 6.19 24.31
CA LEU A 38 -5.30 5.47 23.03
C LEU A 38 -5.61 3.98 23.17
N LEU A 39 -5.16 3.37 24.27
CA LEU A 39 -5.35 1.95 24.55
C LEU A 39 -6.76 1.60 25.06
N GLU A 40 -7.55 2.60 25.46
CA GLU A 40 -8.88 2.42 26.05
C GLU A 40 -10.01 2.68 25.05
N ILE A 41 -9.69 3.30 23.90
CA ILE A 41 -10.70 3.60 22.89
C ILE A 41 -11.14 2.28 22.23
N PRO A 42 -12.44 1.94 22.33
CA PRO A 42 -12.95 0.76 21.66
C PRO A 42 -12.82 0.94 20.14
N ASN A 43 -12.74 -0.18 19.42
CA ASN A 43 -12.68 -0.23 17.95
C ASN A 43 -11.34 0.17 17.31
N ILE A 44 -10.34 0.67 18.06
CA ILE A 44 -8.96 0.79 17.54
C ILE A 44 -8.30 -0.59 17.61
N ASN A 45 -8.16 -1.24 16.45
CA ASN A 45 -7.63 -2.61 16.36
C ASN A 45 -6.08 -2.64 16.48
N LEU A 46 -5.56 -2.44 17.69
CA LEU A 46 -4.12 -2.54 17.98
C LEU A 46 -3.57 -3.97 17.88
N GLU A 47 -4.42 -4.98 17.91
CA GLU A 47 -4.03 -6.40 17.86
C GLU A 47 -3.36 -6.76 16.54
N VAL A 48 -3.65 -6.03 15.46
CA VAL A 48 -2.99 -6.18 14.14
C VAL A 48 -1.48 -6.12 14.26
N LEU A 49 -0.94 -5.31 15.18
CA LEU A 49 0.49 -5.15 15.39
C LEU A 49 1.16 -6.41 15.98
N GLN A 50 0.41 -7.27 16.67
CA GLN A 50 0.95 -8.50 17.25
C GLN A 50 1.07 -9.62 16.22
N ARG A 51 0.32 -9.54 15.12
CA ARG A 51 0.36 -10.54 14.05
C ARG A 51 1.67 -10.41 13.26
N PRO A 52 2.22 -11.54 12.75
CA PRO A 52 3.37 -11.49 11.86
C PRO A 52 3.01 -10.74 10.57
N VAL A 53 4.00 -10.04 9.99
CA VAL A 53 3.82 -9.35 8.72
C VAL A 53 3.47 -10.37 7.64
N SER A 54 2.44 -10.06 6.86
CA SER A 54 1.99 -10.90 5.77
C SER A 54 1.59 -10.04 4.58
N GLY A 55 2.01 -10.41 3.38
CA GLY A 55 1.51 -9.85 2.12
C GLY A 55 0.08 -10.28 1.75
N ASN A 56 -0.82 -10.52 2.70
CA ASN A 56 -2.24 -10.79 2.41
C ASN A 56 -3.02 -9.47 2.28
N ARG A 57 -4.00 -9.43 1.37
CA ARG A 57 -4.85 -8.26 1.12
C ARG A 57 -5.61 -7.84 2.38
N ASP A 58 -6.14 -8.79 3.14
CA ASP A 58 -6.95 -8.49 4.31
C ASP A 58 -6.09 -7.90 5.45
N TYR A 59 -4.88 -8.43 5.65
CA TYR A 59 -3.91 -7.89 6.61
C TYR A 59 -3.49 -6.46 6.25
N MET A 60 -3.23 -6.18 4.96
CA MET A 60 -2.94 -4.82 4.50
C MET A 60 -4.10 -3.86 4.76
N HIS A 61 -5.33 -4.28 4.45
CA HIS A 61 -6.52 -3.46 4.70
C HIS A 61 -6.68 -3.13 6.20
N GLU A 62 -6.46 -4.11 7.08
CA GLU A 62 -6.50 -3.90 8.53
C GLU A 62 -5.38 -2.93 8.99
N LEU A 63 -4.16 -3.03 8.45
CA LEU A 63 -3.08 -2.08 8.74
C LEU A 63 -3.39 -0.66 8.26
N GLU A 64 -3.96 -0.51 7.07
CA GLU A 64 -4.37 0.79 6.52
C GLU A 64 -5.49 1.43 7.36
N SER A 65 -6.49 0.63 7.77
CA SER A 65 -7.56 1.09 8.64
C SER A 65 -7.02 1.55 10.00
N LEU A 66 -6.12 0.77 10.61
CA LEU A 66 -5.44 1.15 11.83
C LEU A 66 -4.64 2.45 11.65
N HIS A 67 -3.88 2.59 10.56
CA HIS A 67 -3.09 3.79 10.28
C HIS A 67 -3.97 5.06 10.23
N LYS A 68 -5.10 4.99 9.54
CA LYS A 68 -6.08 6.10 9.46
C LYS A 68 -6.65 6.45 10.84
N ALA A 69 -7.00 5.44 11.64
CA ALA A 69 -7.48 5.64 13.01
C ALA A 69 -6.44 6.37 13.89
N ILE A 70 -5.16 5.99 13.79
CA ILE A 70 -4.07 6.64 14.54
C ILE A 70 -3.81 8.07 14.05
N ILE A 71 -3.92 8.35 12.75
CA ILE A 71 -3.84 9.72 12.23
C ILE A 71 -4.98 10.57 12.78
N LEU A 72 -6.21 10.06 12.78
CA LEU A 72 -7.37 10.77 13.31
C LEU A 72 -7.20 11.05 14.81
N TYR A 73 -6.80 10.05 15.60
CA TYR A 73 -6.49 10.23 17.01
C TYR A 73 -5.41 11.29 17.23
N SER A 74 -4.32 11.23 16.45
CA SER A 74 -3.23 12.21 16.53
C SER A 74 -3.76 13.62 16.24
N TRP A 75 -4.55 13.80 15.19
CA TRP A 75 -5.15 15.08 14.82
C TRP A 75 -6.05 15.66 15.92
N LEU A 76 -6.87 14.81 16.55
CA LEU A 76 -7.73 15.19 17.67
C LEU A 76 -6.91 15.52 18.91
N SER A 77 -5.82 14.79 19.16
CA SER A 77 -4.95 15.04 20.30
C SER A 77 -4.39 16.46 20.30
N PHE A 78 -4.04 17.01 19.13
CA PHE A 78 -3.58 18.40 18.99
C PHE A 78 -4.64 19.45 19.33
N ARG A 79 -5.93 19.13 19.18
CA ARG A 79 -7.06 20.06 19.40
C ARG A 79 -7.68 19.92 20.78
N PHE A 80 -7.80 18.69 21.25
CA PHE A 80 -8.43 18.34 22.52
C PHE A 80 -7.39 17.74 23.47
N GLY A 81 -6.32 18.50 23.75
CA GLY A 81 -5.18 18.02 24.54
C GLY A 81 -5.49 17.60 25.98
N GLY A 82 -6.62 18.05 26.54
CA GLY A 82 -7.09 17.62 27.86
C GLY A 82 -7.83 16.27 27.86
N MET A 83 -8.31 15.81 26.70
CA MET A 83 -9.06 14.55 26.57
C MET A 83 -8.20 13.44 25.97
N PHE A 84 -7.46 13.72 24.90
CA PHE A 84 -6.56 12.76 24.26
C PHE A 84 -5.11 13.08 24.65
N THR A 85 -4.63 12.40 25.69
CA THR A 85 -3.34 12.69 26.33
C THR A 85 -2.17 11.94 25.71
N ASP A 86 -2.43 10.82 25.02
CA ASP A 86 -1.38 9.85 24.67
C ASP A 86 -0.71 10.17 23.32
N ARG A 87 -0.22 11.40 23.16
CA ARG A 87 0.39 11.86 21.89
C ARG A 87 1.66 11.10 21.54
N THR A 88 2.55 10.93 22.52
CA THR A 88 3.82 10.23 22.33
C THR A 88 3.59 8.76 21.97
N LEU A 89 2.64 8.12 22.63
CA LEU A 89 2.28 6.74 22.30
C LEU A 89 1.69 6.63 20.88
N ALA A 90 0.80 7.56 20.51
CA ALA A 90 0.24 7.60 19.15
C ALA A 90 1.33 7.79 18.09
N ALA A 91 2.34 8.62 18.35
CA ALA A 91 3.49 8.78 17.46
C ALA A 91 4.28 7.48 17.29
N HIS A 92 4.60 6.78 18.39
CA HIS A 92 5.28 5.49 18.33
C HIS A 92 4.45 4.42 17.62
N VAL A 93 3.15 4.33 17.90
CA VAL A 93 2.26 3.38 17.23
C VAL A 93 2.18 3.70 15.73
N LYS A 94 2.12 4.97 15.35
CA LYS A 94 2.16 5.41 13.95
C LYS A 94 3.41 4.91 13.24
N GLU A 95 4.60 5.15 13.79
CA GLU A 95 5.87 4.68 13.23
C GLU A 95 5.85 3.15 13.05
N LEU A 96 5.36 2.44 14.06
CA LEU A 96 5.29 0.98 14.05
C LEU A 96 4.33 0.40 12.99
N VAL A 97 3.22 1.11 12.73
CA VAL A 97 2.27 0.77 11.66
C VAL A 97 2.89 1.06 10.29
N GLU A 98 3.53 2.22 10.11
CA GLU A 98 4.16 2.63 8.86
C GLU A 98 5.29 1.67 8.45
N GLU A 99 6.14 1.27 9.40
CA GLU A 99 7.16 0.24 9.16
C GLU A 99 6.55 -1.09 8.71
N ARG A 100 5.46 -1.53 9.36
CA ARG A 100 4.78 -2.77 8.98
C ARG A 100 4.12 -2.66 7.62
N LEU A 101 3.54 -1.52 7.28
CA LEU A 101 2.92 -1.25 5.98
C LEU A 101 3.97 -1.34 4.86
N MET A 102 5.16 -0.74 5.05
CA MET A 102 6.26 -0.83 4.09
C MET A 102 6.74 -2.27 3.88
N ARG A 103 6.88 -3.05 4.96
CA ARG A 103 7.25 -4.47 4.87
C ARG A 103 6.18 -5.30 4.18
N ALA A 104 4.91 -5.11 4.54
CA ALA A 104 3.78 -5.80 3.93
C ALA A 104 3.66 -5.50 2.43
N LEU A 105 3.86 -4.24 2.02
CA LEU A 105 3.86 -3.85 0.60
C LEU A 105 4.99 -4.52 -0.19
N THR A 106 6.17 -4.63 0.42
CA THR A 106 7.34 -5.32 -0.17
C THR A 106 7.06 -6.82 -0.37
N GLU A 107 6.47 -7.47 0.64
CA GLU A 107 6.06 -8.87 0.55
C GLU A 107 4.96 -9.10 -0.46
N PHE A 108 3.93 -8.25 -0.49
CA PHE A 108 2.82 -8.31 -1.44
C PHE A 108 3.32 -8.19 -2.89
N SER A 109 4.22 -7.24 -3.15
CA SER A 109 4.85 -7.04 -4.46
C SER A 109 5.69 -8.25 -4.89
N SER A 110 6.50 -8.78 -3.98
CA SER A 110 7.33 -9.97 -4.22
C SER A 110 6.48 -11.22 -4.51
N ASN A 111 5.39 -11.40 -3.77
CA ASN A 111 4.47 -12.53 -3.95
C ASN A 111 3.79 -12.49 -5.34
N LYS A 112 3.38 -11.31 -5.81
CA LYS A 112 2.80 -11.15 -7.16
C LYS A 112 3.79 -11.48 -8.27
N LYS A 113 5.06 -11.09 -8.12
CA LYS A 113 6.13 -11.43 -9.08
C LYS A 113 6.41 -12.94 -9.09
N LEU A 114 6.58 -13.55 -7.91
CA LEU A 114 6.83 -14.99 -7.78
C LEU A 114 5.70 -15.86 -8.35
N ARG A 115 4.43 -15.45 -8.18
CA ARG A 115 3.28 -16.18 -8.75
C ARG A 115 3.28 -16.15 -10.28
N LYS A 116 3.65 -15.03 -10.89
CA LYS A 116 3.77 -14.91 -12.36
C LYS A 116 4.93 -15.74 -12.89
N ASP A 117 6.08 -15.69 -12.24
CA ASP A 117 7.28 -16.43 -12.66
C ASP A 117 7.08 -17.94 -12.54
N ALA A 118 6.41 -18.42 -11.50
CA ALA A 118 6.10 -19.83 -11.34
C ALA A 118 5.13 -20.34 -12.41
N SER A 119 4.13 -19.54 -12.78
CA SER A 119 3.18 -19.89 -13.85
C SER A 119 3.86 -19.92 -15.21
N LEU A 120 4.68 -18.93 -15.51
CA LEU A 120 5.44 -18.85 -16.76
C LEU A 120 6.40 -20.03 -16.90
N LYS A 121 7.14 -20.36 -15.83
CA LYS A 121 8.04 -21.53 -15.82
C LYS A 121 7.29 -22.84 -16.05
N ARG A 122 6.09 -23.01 -15.50
CA ARG A 122 5.26 -24.21 -15.76
C ARG A 122 4.82 -24.28 -17.22
N GLN A 123 4.41 -23.15 -17.81
CA GLN A 123 3.99 -23.12 -19.21
C GLN A 123 5.14 -23.43 -20.17
N ILE A 124 6.33 -22.87 -19.92
CA ILE A 124 7.54 -23.17 -20.70
C ILE A 124 7.93 -24.65 -20.57
N ALA A 125 7.88 -25.22 -19.37
CA ALA A 125 8.19 -26.63 -19.14
C ALA A 125 7.22 -27.56 -19.90
N LEU A 126 5.92 -27.25 -19.90
CA LEU A 126 4.91 -28.01 -20.66
C LEU A 126 5.13 -27.90 -22.16
N GLN A 127 5.38 -26.70 -22.69
CA GLN A 127 5.70 -26.51 -24.12
C GLN A 127 6.94 -27.31 -24.53
N LYS A 128 7.98 -27.31 -23.69
CA LYS A 128 9.21 -28.07 -23.96
C LYS A 128 8.94 -29.58 -24.01
N GLN A 129 8.16 -30.12 -23.07
CA GLN A 129 7.80 -31.54 -23.05
C GLN A 129 6.97 -31.95 -24.27
N LEU A 130 6.09 -31.07 -24.76
CA LEU A 130 5.25 -31.32 -25.94
C LEU A 130 6.08 -31.33 -27.22
N LEU A 131 7.08 -30.43 -27.31
CA LEU A 131 8.01 -30.34 -28.45
C LEU A 131 8.98 -31.52 -28.48
N GLU A 132 9.49 -31.98 -27.32
CA GLU A 132 10.35 -33.18 -27.23
C GLU A 132 9.59 -34.46 -27.63
N GLN A 133 8.31 -34.62 -27.25
CA GLN A 133 7.49 -35.75 -27.71
C GLN A 133 7.20 -35.71 -29.21
N GLY A 134 7.02 -34.51 -29.77
CA GLY A 134 6.85 -34.33 -31.22
C GLY A 134 8.10 -34.70 -32.03
N HIS A 135 9.30 -34.36 -31.52
CA HIS A 135 10.56 -34.70 -32.18
C HIS A 135 10.93 -36.19 -32.02
N ALA A 136 10.66 -36.80 -30.85
CA ALA A 136 10.89 -38.22 -30.62
C ALA A 136 9.98 -39.13 -31.48
N SER A 137 8.79 -38.66 -31.86
CA SER A 137 7.90 -39.36 -32.80
C SER A 137 8.28 -39.17 -34.27
N ALA A 138 9.13 -38.19 -34.59
CA ALA A 138 9.56 -37.89 -35.96
C ALA A 138 10.89 -38.57 -36.35
N GLU A 139 11.64 -39.11 -35.37
CA GLU A 139 12.97 -39.73 -35.60
C GLU A 139 12.88 -41.27 -35.81
N GLU A 140 11.72 -41.88 -35.63
CA GLU A 140 11.41 -43.26 -36.05
C GLU A 140 10.74 -43.27 -37.43
N THR A 141 11.47 -42.90 -38.49
CA THR A 141 11.11 -43.29 -39.86
C THR A 141 12.38 -43.44 -40.72
N PRO A 142 12.75 -44.66 -41.15
CA PRO A 142 13.74 -44.85 -42.19
C PRO A 142 13.14 -44.59 -43.59
N GLU A 143 13.80 -43.73 -44.38
CA GLU A 143 13.57 -43.48 -45.82
C GLU A 143 13.96 -44.69 -46.72
N PRO A 144 13.64 -44.71 -48.05
CA PRO A 144 12.47 -44.20 -48.76
C PRO A 144 11.88 -45.24 -49.76
N ALA A 145 10.58 -45.15 -50.07
CA ALA A 145 10.02 -45.82 -51.25
C ALA A 145 9.08 -44.88 -52.02
N LYS A 146 9.49 -44.55 -53.24
CA LYS A 146 8.76 -43.76 -54.23
C LYS A 146 7.49 -44.50 -54.68
N THR A 147 6.35 -43.81 -54.71
CA THR A 147 5.39 -43.85 -55.83
C THR A 147 4.53 -42.59 -55.83
N ASP A 148 4.45 -41.97 -57.01
CA ASP A 148 3.73 -40.74 -57.35
C ASP A 148 2.20 -40.80 -57.18
N GLY A 149 1.62 -39.62 -56.90
CA GLY A 149 0.41 -39.16 -57.61
C GLY A 149 -0.79 -38.67 -56.76
N LEU A 150 -0.87 -37.32 -56.60
CA LEU A 150 -2.08 -36.44 -56.55
C LEU A 150 -3.22 -36.82 -55.57
N GLU A 151 -3.73 -35.96 -54.68
CA GLU A 151 -4.28 -34.62 -54.88
C GLU A 151 -4.29 -33.81 -53.55
N SER A 152 -4.05 -32.51 -53.64
CA SER A 152 -4.53 -31.48 -52.69
C SER A 152 -5.69 -30.74 -53.39
N PRO A 153 -6.71 -30.18 -52.68
CA PRO A 153 -6.51 -29.04 -51.78
C PRO A 153 -7.48 -28.91 -50.60
N VAL A 154 -7.04 -28.30 -49.49
CA VAL A 154 -7.87 -27.34 -48.73
C VAL A 154 -6.95 -26.34 -48.01
N ASP A 155 -6.95 -25.15 -48.57
CA ASP A 155 -6.49 -23.89 -47.99
C ASP A 155 -7.60 -23.31 -47.10
N LEU A 156 -7.25 -22.87 -45.89
CA LEU A 156 -8.03 -21.94 -45.08
C LEU A 156 -7.04 -21.03 -44.33
N SER A 157 -6.61 -20.00 -45.06
CA SER A 157 -5.98 -18.78 -44.57
C SER A 157 -6.81 -18.05 -43.49
N GLU A 158 -6.07 -17.37 -42.61
CA GLU A 158 -6.39 -16.13 -41.89
C GLU A 158 -7.27 -16.15 -40.62
N GLY A 159 -6.56 -15.91 -39.52
CA GLY A 159 -7.11 -15.40 -38.26
C GLY A 159 -5.98 -14.98 -37.32
N SER A 160 -5.19 -13.98 -37.72
CA SER A 160 -4.30 -13.24 -36.81
C SER A 160 -5.15 -12.60 -35.70
N PRO A 161 -4.89 -12.86 -34.41
CA PRO A 161 -5.06 -11.83 -33.41
C PRO A 161 -3.75 -11.06 -33.37
N GLU A 162 -3.81 -9.83 -33.85
CA GLU A 162 -2.79 -8.81 -33.71
C GLU A 162 -2.22 -8.84 -32.28
N SER A 163 -0.99 -9.35 -32.12
CA SER A 163 -0.21 -8.98 -30.95
C SER A 163 0.23 -7.54 -31.18
N SER A 164 -0.45 -6.61 -30.51
CA SER A 164 0.03 -5.24 -30.36
C SER A 164 1.44 -5.28 -29.76
N PHE A 165 2.42 -5.24 -30.65
CA PHE A 165 3.80 -4.96 -30.34
C PHE A 165 3.86 -3.45 -30.10
N GLU A 166 3.59 -3.01 -28.88
CA GLU A 166 3.94 -1.65 -28.48
C GLU A 166 5.47 -1.55 -28.47
N LYS A 167 5.99 -0.90 -29.52
CA LYS A 167 7.31 -0.28 -29.49
C LYS A 167 7.25 0.84 -28.46
N GLU A 168 7.95 0.70 -27.34
CA GLU A 168 8.39 1.86 -26.59
C GLU A 168 9.72 2.30 -27.19
N ASP A 169 9.67 3.38 -27.98
CA ASP A 169 10.85 4.14 -28.38
C ASP A 169 11.46 4.81 -27.13
N PRO A 170 12.81 4.88 -27.04
CA PRO A 170 13.50 5.62 -26.01
C PRO A 170 13.56 7.10 -26.42
N SER A 171 12.91 7.98 -25.68
CA SER A 171 13.16 9.42 -25.77
C SER A 171 13.38 10.03 -24.39
N GLU A 172 14.61 10.54 -24.24
CA GLU A 172 15.11 11.34 -23.13
C GLU A 172 14.29 12.63 -22.91
N GLU A 173 14.26 13.03 -21.63
CA GLU A 173 14.22 14.37 -21.05
C GLU A 173 13.46 15.52 -21.75
N ALA A 174 12.49 16.09 -21.04
CA ALA A 174 12.58 17.48 -20.59
C ALA A 174 11.58 17.81 -19.47
N SER A 175 12.13 18.22 -18.32
CA SER A 175 11.75 19.40 -17.56
C SER A 175 10.26 19.67 -17.29
N SER A 176 9.84 19.47 -16.04
CA SER A 176 8.98 20.45 -15.39
C SER A 176 9.25 20.51 -13.89
N THR A 177 9.48 21.73 -13.47
CA THR A 177 9.91 22.25 -12.18
C THR A 177 8.92 22.02 -11.05
N ASP A 178 9.48 22.01 -9.83
CA ASP A 178 8.93 22.64 -8.63
C ASP A 178 7.91 21.85 -7.78
N ALA A 179 8.42 21.29 -6.68
CA ALA A 179 7.95 21.61 -5.32
C ALA A 179 8.52 20.59 -4.30
N THR A 180 9.83 20.64 -4.05
CA THR A 180 10.38 20.18 -2.76
C THR A 180 9.92 21.17 -1.70
N ARG A 181 8.74 20.91 -1.13
CA ARG A 181 8.27 21.63 0.05
C ARG A 181 8.86 20.91 1.27
N ASP A 182 10.09 21.29 1.57
CA ASP A 182 10.76 21.02 2.82
C ASP A 182 9.94 21.60 3.99
N TRP A 183 9.57 20.75 4.94
CA TRP A 183 8.78 21.10 6.12
C TRP A 183 9.65 21.20 7.38
N SER A 184 10.97 21.38 7.23
CA SER A 184 11.92 21.26 8.35
C SER A 184 12.77 22.48 8.68
N GLU A 185 12.47 23.69 8.19
CA GLU A 185 13.18 24.90 8.62
C GLU A 185 12.23 26.05 8.93
N GLY A 186 11.73 26.07 10.17
CA GLY A 186 10.87 27.14 10.67
C GLY A 186 10.77 27.16 12.19
N TYR A 187 11.88 26.91 12.90
CA TYR A 187 11.97 27.05 14.36
C TYR A 187 13.40 27.41 14.83
N ALA A 188 13.78 28.67 14.64
CA ALA A 188 14.76 29.46 15.40
C ALA A 188 14.75 30.84 14.71
N GLU A 189 14.38 31.98 15.29
CA GLU A 189 14.65 32.52 16.61
C GLU A 189 13.41 33.29 17.10
N THR A 190 12.96 32.99 18.32
CA THR A 190 12.25 34.00 19.11
C THR A 190 13.21 34.48 20.18
N HIS A 191 13.48 35.78 20.11
CA HIS A 191 14.15 36.61 21.11
C HIS A 191 13.87 36.12 22.54
N LEU A 192 14.92 35.71 23.26
CA LEU A 192 14.92 35.77 24.72
C LEU A 192 14.94 37.25 25.13
N PRO A 193 14.07 37.71 26.04
CA PRO A 193 14.34 38.91 26.80
C PRO A 193 15.41 38.59 27.84
N GLU A 194 16.51 39.34 27.77
CA GLU A 194 17.62 39.34 28.71
C GLU A 194 17.09 39.75 30.09
N ALA A 195 17.30 38.86 31.07
CA ALA A 195 17.04 39.14 32.46
C ALA A 195 18.12 40.10 32.97
N ASP A 196 17.76 41.35 33.25
CA ASP A 196 18.59 42.19 34.09
C ASP A 196 18.04 42.22 35.52
N SER A 197 18.92 41.87 36.44
CA SER A 197 18.65 41.74 37.87
C SER A 197 18.61 43.11 38.54
N PRO A 198 17.94 43.25 39.71
CA PRO A 198 17.92 44.48 40.45
C PRO A 198 19.23 44.66 41.23
N ASP A 199 19.92 45.79 41.04
CA ASP A 199 21.04 46.18 41.91
C ASP A 199 20.81 47.54 42.59
N VAL A 200 20.45 47.40 43.86
CA VAL A 200 20.85 48.19 45.05
C VAL A 200 21.68 49.47 44.81
N LYS A 201 21.09 50.64 45.09
CA LYS A 201 21.54 51.56 46.15
C LYS A 201 20.55 52.69 46.43
#